data_AF-A0A6G1S9B5-F1
#
_entry.id   AF-A0A6G1S9B5-F1
#
_cell.length_a   1.000
_cell.length_b   1.000
_cell.length_c   1.000
_cell.angle_alpha   90.00
_cell.angle_beta   90.00
_cell.angle_gamma   90.00
#
_symmetry.space_group_name_H-M   'P 1'
#
loop_
_entity.id
_entity.type
_entity.pdbx_description
1 polymer ?
#
loop_
_entity_poly.entity_id
_entity_poly.type
_entity_poly.pdbx_seq_one_letter_code
_entity_poly.pdbx_strand_id
1 'polypeptide(L)'
;SKSQKALCTTAGVLAGGVAALWYTLDRSVQAKDLILHPPEQDWPHKGLLSTFDHASLRRGYEVYKQVCAACHSMQYVRYRELIGVTHTEEEAKAEAAEIMVEDGPDDTGAMFKRPGKLADSFPSPYPNEAAARAANNGAYPPDLSYVTAARHGG
;
A
#
# COMPACT_ATOMS: atom_id res chain seq x y z
N SER A 1 -34.67 -4.21 -60.30
CA SER A 1 -33.79 -4.67 -61.40
C SER A 1 -32.49 -5.26 -60.82
N LYS A 2 -31.67 -6.00 -61.58
CA LYS A 2 -30.35 -6.49 -61.12
C LYS A 2 -29.45 -5.35 -60.59
N SER A 3 -29.57 -4.15 -61.18
CA SER A 3 -28.87 -2.93 -60.76
C SER A 3 -29.26 -2.47 -59.35
N GLN A 4 -30.55 -2.53 -58.98
CA GLN A 4 -31.02 -2.13 -57.65
C GLN A 4 -30.53 -3.09 -56.54
N LYS A 5 -30.46 -4.40 -56.84
CA LYS A 5 -29.87 -5.39 -55.91
C LYS A 5 -28.37 -5.15 -55.72
N ALA A 6 -27.64 -4.87 -56.80
CA ALA A 6 -26.21 -4.54 -56.75
C ALA A 6 -25.93 -3.25 -55.96
N LEU A 7 -26.79 -2.23 -56.11
CA LEU A 7 -26.68 -0.96 -55.38
C LEU A 7 -26.91 -1.15 -53.87
N CYS A 8 -27.88 -1.97 -53.47
CA CYS A 8 -28.13 -2.26 -52.06
C CYS A 8 -26.98 -3.05 -51.41
N THR A 9 -26.39 -4.02 -52.11
CA THR A 9 -25.21 -4.75 -51.59
C THR A 9 -23.99 -3.85 -51.48
N THR A 10 -23.70 -3.00 -52.47
CA THR A 10 -22.55 -2.09 -52.37
C THR A 10 -22.74 -1.07 -51.25
N ALA A 11 -23.93 -0.50 -51.08
CA ALA A 11 -24.23 0.40 -49.97
C ALA A 11 -24.10 -0.29 -48.61
N GLY A 12 -24.59 -1.53 -48.47
CA GLY A 12 -24.46 -2.31 -47.23
C GLY A 12 -23.01 -2.65 -46.89
N VAL A 13 -22.20 -3.02 -47.89
CA VAL A 13 -20.76 -3.30 -47.70
C VAL A 13 -20.00 -2.03 -47.31
N LEU A 14 -20.30 -0.89 -47.94
CA LEU A 14 -19.68 0.39 -47.60
C LEU A 14 -20.07 0.86 -46.20
N ALA A 15 -21.35 0.79 -45.83
CA ALA A 15 -21.81 1.17 -44.50
C ALA A 15 -21.22 0.27 -43.41
N GLY A 16 -21.18 -1.04 -43.63
CA GLY A 16 -20.56 -2.00 -42.71
C GLY A 16 -19.05 -1.78 -42.57
N GLY A 17 -18.35 -1.52 -43.67
CA GLY A 17 -16.91 -1.22 -43.67
C GLY A 17 -16.58 0.09 -42.94
N VAL A 18 -17.36 1.15 -43.16
CA VAL A 18 -17.18 2.43 -42.47
C VAL A 18 -17.47 2.31 -40.97
N ALA A 19 -18.52 1.58 -40.58
CA ALA A 19 -18.85 1.36 -39.18
C ALA A 19 -17.78 0.52 -38.47
N ALA A 20 -17.27 -0.54 -39.11
CA ALA A 20 -16.17 -1.33 -38.60
C ALA A 20 -14.89 -0.49 -38.45
N LEU A 21 -14.56 0.34 -39.45
CA LEU A 21 -13.41 1.22 -39.39
C LEU A 21 -13.54 2.24 -38.26
N TRP A 22 -14.70 2.89 -38.12
CA TRP A 22 -15.00 3.78 -37.01
C TRP A 22 -14.90 3.08 -35.66
N TYR A 23 -15.45 1.88 -35.51
CA TYR A 23 -15.33 1.09 -34.28
C TYR A 23 -13.87 0.73 -33.96
N THR A 24 -13.06 0.43 -34.98
CA THR A 24 -11.63 0.15 -34.79
C THR A 24 -10.81 1.40 -34.48
N LEU A 25 -11.22 2.57 -35.00
CA LEU A 25 -10.55 3.86 -34.74
C LEU A 25 -10.97 4.48 -33.40
N ASP A 26 -12.22 4.26 -32.96
CA ASP A 26 -12.74 4.68 -31.65
C ASP A 26 -12.17 3.85 -30.49
N ARG A 27 -11.61 2.66 -30.79
CA ARG A 27 -10.63 2.00 -29.94
C ARG A 27 -9.34 2.81 -29.89
N SER A 28 -9.38 3.90 -29.13
CA SER A 28 -8.19 4.61 -28.69
C SER A 28 -7.14 3.60 -28.20
N VAL A 29 -5.97 3.57 -28.85
CA VAL A 29 -4.79 2.95 -28.27
C VAL A 29 -4.48 3.77 -27.01
N GLN A 30 -4.85 3.24 -25.85
CA GLN A 30 -4.50 3.82 -24.56
C GLN A 30 -3.00 3.62 -24.37
N ALA A 31 -2.17 4.52 -24.91
CA ALA A 31 -0.74 4.59 -24.60
C ALA A 31 -0.49 5.26 -23.24
N LYS A 32 -1.31 4.92 -22.22
CA LYS A 32 -1.18 5.38 -20.83
C LYS A 32 -0.59 4.30 -19.92
N ASP A 33 -0.65 3.04 -20.36
CA ASP A 33 -0.40 1.85 -19.51
C ASP A 33 0.95 1.18 -19.81
N LEU A 34 1.96 1.94 -20.24
CA LEU A 34 3.33 1.44 -20.26
C LEU A 34 3.85 1.40 -18.82
N ILE A 35 3.55 0.29 -18.13
CA ILE A 35 4.00 0.04 -16.76
C ILE A 35 5.37 -0.62 -16.82
N LEU A 36 6.38 0.04 -16.27
CA LEU A 36 7.69 -0.56 -16.07
C LEU A 36 7.63 -1.50 -14.86
N HIS A 37 7.79 -2.79 -15.11
CA HIS A 37 7.90 -3.78 -14.04
C HIS A 37 9.27 -3.66 -13.34
N PRO A 38 9.33 -3.84 -12.00
CA PRO A 38 10.59 -3.80 -11.28
C PRO A 38 11.48 -4.99 -11.69
N PRO A 39 12.82 -4.79 -11.80
CA PRO A 39 13.74 -5.87 -12.01
C PRO A 39 13.87 -6.73 -10.75
N GLU A 40 14.09 -8.03 -10.94
CA GLU A 40 14.29 -8.97 -9.85
C GLU A 40 15.59 -8.67 -9.10
N GLN A 41 15.50 -8.44 -7.79
CA GLN A 41 16.65 -8.21 -6.92
C GLN A 41 17.13 -9.52 -6.28
N ASP A 42 18.41 -9.59 -5.96
CA ASP A 42 19.01 -10.74 -5.26
C ASP A 42 18.96 -10.54 -3.74
N TRP A 43 17.77 -10.71 -3.16
CA TRP A 43 17.57 -10.55 -1.72
C TRP A 43 18.17 -11.71 -0.91
N PRO A 44 18.72 -11.48 0.29
CA PRO A 44 19.32 -12.54 1.11
C PRO A 44 18.30 -13.62 1.52
N HIS A 45 17.02 -13.28 1.58
CA HIS A 45 15.90 -14.17 1.95
C HIS A 45 15.16 -14.78 0.75
N LYS A 46 15.74 -14.72 -0.46
CA LYS A 46 15.12 -15.23 -1.69
C LYS A 46 15.09 -16.77 -1.77
N GLY A 47 16.09 -17.43 -1.19
CA GLY A 47 16.24 -18.90 -1.26
C GLY A 47 15.19 -19.64 -0.44
N LEU A 48 14.87 -20.89 -0.84
CA LEU A 48 13.86 -21.73 -0.18
C LEU A 48 14.15 -22.01 1.32
N LEU A 49 15.43 -22.04 1.68
CA LEU A 49 15.90 -22.24 3.06
C LEU A 49 16.60 -20.99 3.62
N SER A 50 16.57 -19.88 2.88
CA SER A 50 17.11 -18.61 3.35
C SER A 50 16.18 -18.01 4.39
N THR A 51 16.75 -17.25 5.33
CA THR A 51 16.02 -16.51 6.36
C THR A 51 16.24 -15.02 6.18
N PHE A 52 15.49 -14.20 6.93
CA PHE A 52 15.70 -12.76 6.92
C PHE A 52 17.04 -12.38 7.58
N ASP A 53 17.71 -11.36 7.03
CA ASP A 53 18.81 -10.70 7.72
C ASP A 53 18.24 -9.81 8.83
N HIS A 54 18.27 -10.31 10.07
CA HIS A 54 17.75 -9.60 11.25
C HIS A 54 18.46 -8.27 11.53
N ALA A 55 19.74 -8.12 11.14
CA ALA A 55 20.43 -6.84 11.26
C ALA A 55 19.88 -5.82 10.23
N SER A 56 19.53 -6.28 9.02
CA SER A 56 18.84 -5.45 8.04
C SER A 56 17.43 -5.09 8.50
N LEU A 57 16.67 -6.03 9.08
CA LEU A 57 15.35 -5.75 9.66
C LEU A 57 15.43 -4.67 10.75
N ARG A 58 16.43 -4.72 11.64
CA ARG A 58 16.62 -3.70 12.68
C ARG A 58 16.88 -2.32 12.08
N ARG A 59 17.76 -2.23 11.07
CA ARG A 59 17.99 -0.94 10.37
C ARG A 59 16.74 -0.47 9.61
N GLY A 60 16.00 -1.38 9.00
CA GLY A 60 14.75 -1.08 8.29
C GLY A 60 13.67 -0.54 9.22
N TYR A 61 13.58 -1.05 10.46
CA TYR A 61 12.72 -0.49 11.50
C TYR A 61 13.06 0.97 11.80
N GLU A 62 14.34 1.32 11.94
CA GLU A 62 14.75 2.73 12.15
C GLU A 62 14.36 3.62 10.96
N VAL A 63 14.51 3.13 9.72
CA VAL A 63 14.05 3.87 8.54
C VAL A 63 12.54 4.10 8.59
N TYR A 64 11.76 3.09 8.95
CA TYR A 64 10.32 3.25 9.13
C TYR A 64 10.02 4.29 10.23
N LYS A 65 10.61 4.13 11.41
CA LYS A 65 10.38 4.99 12.57
C LYS A 65 10.71 6.46 12.27
N GLN A 66 11.86 6.71 11.65
CA GLN A 66 12.39 8.07 11.45
C GLN A 66 11.83 8.77 10.20
N VAL A 67 11.35 8.02 9.21
CA VAL A 67 10.92 8.60 7.92
C VAL A 67 9.46 8.31 7.61
N CYS A 68 9.06 7.03 7.68
CA CYS A 68 7.77 6.60 7.15
C CYS A 68 6.63 6.80 8.16
N ALA A 69 6.89 6.63 9.45
CA ALA A 69 5.87 6.66 10.52
C ALA A 69 5.15 8.01 10.63
N ALA A 70 5.71 9.08 10.06
CA ALA A 70 5.06 10.39 9.98
C ALA A 70 3.85 10.41 9.01
N CYS A 71 3.81 9.51 8.03
CA CYS A 71 2.75 9.48 7.02
C CYS A 71 2.04 8.13 6.90
N HIS A 72 2.75 7.04 7.16
CA HIS A 72 2.24 5.68 7.00
C HIS A 72 1.99 5.01 8.34
N SER A 73 0.82 4.37 8.48
CA SER A 73 0.55 3.46 9.59
C SER A 73 1.16 2.08 9.36
N MET A 74 1.30 1.32 10.44
CA MET A 74 1.58 -0.11 10.42
C MET A 74 0.76 -0.79 11.53
N GLN A 75 -0.56 -0.73 11.40
CA GLN A 75 -1.50 -1.01 12.49
C GLN A 75 -1.47 -2.45 13.01
N TYR A 76 -1.00 -3.40 12.20
CA TYR A 76 -0.97 -4.82 12.55
C TYR A 76 0.35 -5.27 13.21
N VAL A 77 1.30 -4.35 13.42
CA VAL A 77 2.55 -4.62 14.15
C VAL A 77 2.49 -3.97 15.53
N ARG A 78 2.83 -4.73 16.57
CA ARG A 78 2.97 -4.22 17.94
C ARG A 78 4.43 -4.32 18.37
N TYR A 79 4.77 -3.62 19.45
CA TYR A 79 6.15 -3.60 19.92
C TYR A 79 6.65 -4.98 20.38
N ARG A 80 5.76 -5.85 20.88
CA ARG A 80 6.12 -7.23 21.26
C ARG A 80 6.61 -8.09 20.09
N GLU A 81 6.21 -7.81 18.85
CA GLU A 81 6.68 -8.53 17.66
C GLU A 81 8.16 -8.23 17.34
N LEU A 82 8.75 -7.17 17.91
CA LEU A 82 10.17 -6.85 17.73
C LEU A 82 11.09 -7.73 18.59
N ILE A 83 10.57 -8.29 19.68
CA ILE A 83 11.34 -9.02 20.69
C ILE A 83 11.89 -10.32 20.10
N GLY A 84 13.21 -10.49 20.16
CA GLY A 84 13.89 -11.67 19.60
C GLY A 84 13.92 -11.69 18.06
N VAL A 85 13.39 -10.64 17.41
CA VAL A 85 13.49 -10.45 15.96
C VAL A 85 14.50 -9.34 15.67
N THR A 86 14.23 -8.11 16.08
CA THR A 86 15.11 -6.96 15.85
C THR A 86 15.63 -6.33 17.12
N HIS A 87 14.96 -6.54 18.26
CA HIS A 87 15.24 -5.90 19.54
C HIS A 87 15.23 -6.91 20.69
N THR A 88 15.91 -6.57 21.80
CA THR A 88 15.67 -7.24 23.09
C THR A 88 14.33 -6.80 23.68
N GLU A 89 13.88 -7.47 24.75
CA GLU A 89 12.66 -7.04 25.45
C GLU A 89 12.82 -5.64 26.05
N GLU A 90 13.97 -5.35 26.66
CA GLU A 90 14.28 -4.06 27.27
C GLU A 90 14.28 -2.94 26.23
N GLU A 91 14.88 -3.18 25.06
CA GLU A 91 14.88 -2.23 23.96
C GLU A 91 13.47 -2.00 23.42
N ALA A 92 12.70 -3.06 23.15
CA ALA A 92 11.32 -2.92 22.66
C ALA A 92 10.39 -2.23 23.69
N LYS A 93 10.66 -2.42 24.99
CA LYS A 93 9.93 -1.76 26.07
C LYS A 93 10.27 -0.28 26.18
N ALA A 94 11.56 0.06 26.03
CA ALA A 94 11.99 1.45 25.95
C ALA A 94 11.38 2.16 24.74
N GLU A 95 11.40 1.50 23.58
CA GLU A 95 10.84 1.98 22.33
C GLU A 95 9.31 2.22 22.44
N ALA A 96 8.56 1.28 23.01
CA ALA A 96 7.13 1.46 23.26
C ALA A 96 6.84 2.64 24.21
N ALA A 97 7.71 2.88 25.20
CA ALA A 97 7.52 3.92 26.19
C ALA A 97 7.76 5.34 25.64
N GLU A 98 8.36 5.50 24.46
CA GLU A 98 8.57 6.80 23.81
C GLU A 98 7.26 7.46 23.35
N ILE A 99 6.21 6.65 23.12
CA ILE A 99 4.92 7.15 22.67
C ILE A 99 3.91 7.28 23.81
N MET A 100 3.00 8.23 23.67
CA MET A 100 1.85 8.38 24.57
C MET A 100 0.60 7.82 23.92
N VAL A 101 0.06 6.77 24.52
CA VAL A 101 -1.14 6.04 24.06
C VAL A 101 -2.33 6.48 24.91
N GLU A 102 -3.46 6.75 24.25
CA GLU A 102 -4.74 7.01 24.93
C GLU A 102 -5.30 5.69 25.49
N ASP A 103 -5.75 5.72 26.74
CA ASP A 103 -6.33 4.58 27.47
C ASP A 103 -7.45 5.07 28.41
N GLY A 104 -8.17 4.14 29.01
CA GLY A 104 -9.26 4.43 29.94
C GLY A 104 -10.60 3.84 29.52
N PRO A 105 -11.71 4.28 30.16
CA PRO A 105 -11.78 5.38 31.12
C PRO A 105 -11.18 5.09 32.50
N ASP A 106 -10.83 6.13 33.25
CA ASP A 106 -10.44 6.06 34.66
C ASP A 106 -11.66 5.97 35.63
N ASP A 107 -11.41 6.05 36.93
CA ASP A 107 -12.45 5.97 37.97
C ASP A 107 -13.42 7.18 37.98
N THR A 108 -13.05 8.27 37.30
CA THR A 108 -13.91 9.44 37.07
C THR A 108 -14.67 9.38 35.74
N GLY A 109 -14.39 8.38 34.91
CA GLY A 109 -14.96 8.24 33.57
C GLY A 109 -14.19 8.99 32.48
N ALA A 110 -13.01 9.55 32.78
CA ALA A 110 -12.20 10.31 31.83
C ALA A 110 -11.18 9.41 31.10
N MET A 111 -10.93 9.70 29.82
CA MET A 111 -9.82 9.09 29.07
C MET A 111 -8.51 9.78 29.45
N PHE A 112 -7.42 9.02 29.53
CA PHE A 112 -6.09 9.53 29.89
C PHE A 112 -5.03 9.04 28.92
N LYS A 113 -3.82 9.62 29.00
CA LYS A 113 -2.66 9.16 28.23
C LYS A 113 -1.64 8.49 29.13
N ARG A 114 -1.04 7.40 28.65
CA ARG A 114 0.05 6.69 29.32
C ARG A 114 1.20 6.42 28.37
N PRO A 115 2.42 6.18 28.88
CA PRO A 115 3.48 5.57 28.09
C PRO A 115 3.00 4.26 27.45
N GLY A 116 3.46 4.01 26.22
CA GLY A 116 3.16 2.78 25.51
C GLY A 116 3.74 1.54 26.21
N LYS A 117 3.11 0.40 25.96
CA LYS A 117 3.54 -0.92 26.45
C LYS A 117 3.71 -1.87 25.26
N LEU A 118 4.39 -2.99 25.49
CA LEU A 118 4.69 -3.99 24.46
C LEU A 118 3.47 -4.48 23.66
N ALA A 119 2.28 -4.47 24.26
CA ALA A 119 1.05 -4.91 23.63
C ALA A 119 0.38 -3.85 22.73
N ASP A 120 0.83 -2.59 22.77
CA ASP A 120 0.28 -1.53 21.94
C ASP A 120 0.83 -1.64 20.50
N SER A 121 -0.03 -1.34 19.51
CA SER A 121 0.38 -1.24 18.11
C SER A 121 1.25 0.00 17.87
N PHE A 122 1.96 0.02 16.74
CA PHE A 122 2.61 1.24 16.29
C PHE A 122 1.59 2.37 16.11
N PRO A 123 1.95 3.62 16.46
CA PRO A 123 1.02 4.74 16.43
C PRO A 123 0.62 5.05 14.99
N SER A 124 -0.67 5.32 14.77
CA SER A 124 -1.13 5.85 13.50
C SER A 124 -0.79 7.35 13.43
N PRO A 125 -0.21 7.85 12.31
CA PRO A 125 0.09 9.28 12.15
C PRO A 125 -1.16 10.16 12.08
N TYR A 126 -2.29 9.57 11.72
CA TYR A 126 -3.57 10.27 11.58
C TYR A 126 -4.68 9.54 12.33
N PRO A 127 -5.67 10.27 12.87
CA PRO A 127 -6.80 9.67 13.59
C PRO A 127 -7.80 8.96 12.67
N ASN A 128 -7.83 9.31 11.38
CA ASN A 128 -8.70 8.70 10.37
C ASN A 128 -8.22 9.04 8.95
N GLU A 129 -8.82 8.37 7.95
CA GLU A 129 -8.50 8.56 6.54
C GLU A 129 -8.73 9.99 6.04
N ALA A 130 -9.81 10.66 6.48
CA ALA A 130 -10.11 12.03 6.05
C ALA A 130 -9.01 13.01 6.48
N ALA A 131 -8.52 12.89 7.71
CA ALA A 131 -7.37 13.66 8.21
C ALA A 131 -6.10 13.36 7.42
N ALA A 132 -5.84 12.09 7.11
CA ALA A 132 -4.69 11.68 6.30
C ALA A 132 -4.73 12.29 4.90
N ARG A 133 -5.89 12.25 4.22
CA ARG A 133 -6.08 12.87 2.91
C ARG A 133 -5.93 14.38 2.95
N ALA A 134 -6.49 15.04 3.96
CA ALA A 134 -6.36 16.48 4.13
C ALA A 134 -4.89 16.90 4.27
N ALA A 135 -4.08 16.15 5.02
CA ALA A 135 -2.65 16.40 5.19
C ALA A 135 -1.81 16.09 3.94
N ASN A 136 -2.30 15.27 3.02
CA ASN A 136 -1.55 14.75 1.86
C ASN A 136 -2.19 15.15 0.52
N ASN A 137 -2.76 16.35 0.42
CA ASN A 137 -3.35 16.91 -0.81
C ASN A 137 -4.40 15.99 -1.47
N GLY A 138 -5.21 15.32 -0.67
CA GLY A 138 -6.27 14.40 -1.10
C GLY A 138 -5.83 12.94 -1.26
N ALA A 139 -4.53 12.65 -1.32
CA ALA A 139 -4.01 11.28 -1.39
C ALA A 139 -4.01 10.61 -0.02
N TYR A 140 -4.31 9.32 0.02
CA TYR A 140 -4.26 8.54 1.26
C TYR A 140 -2.99 7.67 1.30
N PRO A 141 -2.06 7.90 2.24
CA PRO A 141 -0.92 7.01 2.43
C PRO A 141 -1.42 5.62 2.86
N PRO A 142 -1.11 4.54 2.13
CA PRO A 142 -1.55 3.20 2.51
C PRO A 142 -0.83 2.72 3.77
N ASP A 143 -1.52 1.89 4.55
CA ASP A 143 -0.90 1.14 5.66
C ASP A 143 0.18 0.18 5.13
N LEU A 144 1.32 0.13 5.82
CA LEU A 144 2.49 -0.61 5.36
C LEU A 144 2.60 -2.03 5.93
N SER A 145 1.67 -2.47 6.79
CA SER A 145 1.78 -3.79 7.46
C SER A 145 1.85 -4.95 6.46
N TYR A 146 1.19 -4.80 5.31
CA TYR A 146 1.15 -5.82 4.25
C TYR A 146 1.49 -5.26 2.87
N VAL A 147 2.18 -4.11 2.78
CA VAL A 147 2.40 -3.44 1.49
C VAL A 147 3.09 -4.33 0.47
N THR A 148 4.03 -5.16 0.93
CA THR A 148 4.80 -6.06 0.07
C THR A 148 3.98 -7.23 -0.45
N ALA A 149 3.04 -7.74 0.36
CA ALA A 149 2.10 -8.78 -0.08
C ALA A 149 0.95 -8.21 -0.92
N ALA A 150 0.65 -6.92 -0.78
CA ALA A 150 -0.48 -6.27 -1.42
C ALA A 150 -0.16 -5.73 -2.82
N ARG A 151 1.06 -5.91 -3.34
CA ARG A 151 1.52 -5.40 -4.64
C ARG A 151 2.25 -6.48 -5.44
N HIS A 152 2.07 -6.45 -6.76
CA HIS A 152 2.81 -7.33 -7.66
C HIS A 152 4.28 -6.89 -7.72
N GLY A 153 5.20 -7.86 -7.56
CA GLY A 153 6.64 -7.60 -7.51
C GLY A 153 7.21 -7.45 -6.11
N GLY A 154 6.34 -7.41 -5.09
CA GLY A 154 6.72 -7.11 -3.71
C GLY A 154 6.68 -5.62 -3.38
#